data_AF-A0A538HLN8-F1
#
_entry.id   AF-A0A538HLN8-F1
#
_cell.length_a   1.000
_cell.length_b   1.000
_cell.length_c   1.000
_cell.angle_alpha   90.00
_cell.angle_beta   90.00
_cell.angle_gamma   90.00
#
_symmetry.space_group_name_H-M   'P 1'
#
loop_
_entity.id
_entity.type
_entity.pdbx_description
1 polymer ?
#
loop_
_entity_poly.entity_id
_entity_poly.type
_entity_poly.pdbx_seq_one_letter_code
_entity_poly.pdbx_strand_id
1 'polypeptide(L)'
;AAAADAARENGARATLVKSSDGTQHVQVVYGKDGRGYVVDPHLRTLPQGRTYQLWALVGDKSAPAPVSAGVLGRDARPSAFQFSGPVVGFAISLEDAPGATLPSRADQLQGRFA
;
A
#
# COMPACT_ATOMS: atom_id res chain seq x y z
N ALA A 1 2.61 3.33 19.64
CA ALA A 1 2.54 4.18 18.43
C ALA A 1 1.53 3.52 17.51
N ALA A 2 0.63 4.29 16.87
CA ALA A 2 -0.62 3.77 16.29
C ALA A 2 -0.47 2.51 15.42
N ALA A 3 0.56 2.42 14.58
CA ALA A 3 0.82 1.24 13.76
C ALA A 3 1.22 -0.01 14.57
N ALA A 4 2.04 0.17 15.62
CA ALA A 4 2.42 -0.92 16.51
C ALA A 4 1.25 -1.39 17.38
N ASP A 5 0.33 -0.49 17.71
CA ASP A 5 -0.88 -0.80 18.46
C ASP A 5 -1.88 -1.55 17.56
N ALA A 6 -2.06 -1.09 16.31
CA ALA A 6 -2.83 -1.79 15.29
C ALA A 6 -2.29 -3.18 14.97
N ALA A 7 -0.96 -3.35 14.90
CA ALA A 7 -0.35 -4.67 14.67
C ALA A 7 -0.60 -5.67 15.81
N ARG A 8 -0.93 -5.20 17.02
CA ARG A 8 -1.29 -6.04 18.16
C ARG A 8 -2.78 -6.32 18.26
N GLU A 9 -3.62 -5.66 17.46
CA GLU A 9 -5.05 -5.93 17.42
C GLU A 9 -5.31 -7.34 16.89
N ASN A 10 -6.22 -8.06 17.54
CA ASN A 10 -6.60 -9.39 17.09
C ASN A 10 -7.30 -9.30 15.71
N GLY A 11 -6.72 -10.00 14.72
CA GLY A 11 -7.17 -9.97 13.33
C GLY A 11 -6.46 -8.94 12.45
N ALA A 12 -5.48 -8.19 12.96
CA ALA A 12 -4.61 -7.38 12.13
C ALA A 12 -3.75 -8.28 11.23
N ARG A 13 -3.57 -7.84 9.98
CA ARG A 13 -2.74 -8.53 8.99
C ARG A 13 -1.62 -7.60 8.56
N ALA A 14 -0.41 -8.12 8.44
CA ALA A 14 0.73 -7.39 7.93
C ALA A 14 1.26 -8.03 6.64
N THR A 15 1.69 -7.22 5.70
CA THR A 15 2.40 -7.70 4.50
C THR A 15 3.51 -6.72 4.14
N LEU A 16 4.59 -7.25 3.56
CA LEU A 16 5.67 -6.46 3.00
C LEU A 16 5.40 -6.27 1.50
N VAL A 17 5.15 -5.02 1.10
CA VAL A 17 4.97 -4.62 -0.29
C VAL A 17 6.34 -4.26 -0.83
N LYS A 18 6.89 -5.05 -1.76
CA LYS A 18 8.28 -4.91 -2.23
C LYS A 18 8.39 -4.84 -3.74
N SER A 19 9.42 -4.18 -4.24
CA SER A 19 9.78 -4.20 -5.66
C SER A 19 10.28 -5.58 -6.07
N SER A 20 10.22 -5.89 -7.36
CA SER A 20 10.69 -7.17 -7.91
C SER A 20 12.18 -7.43 -7.61
N ASP A 21 12.99 -6.39 -7.56
CA ASP A 21 14.41 -6.43 -7.19
C ASP A 21 14.66 -6.37 -5.68
N GLY A 22 13.62 -6.17 -4.86
CA GLY A 22 13.70 -6.06 -3.40
C GLY A 22 14.38 -4.79 -2.85
N THR A 23 14.79 -3.85 -3.70
CA THR A 23 15.53 -2.64 -3.27
C THR A 23 14.63 -1.62 -2.57
N GLN A 24 13.33 -1.67 -2.84
CA GLN A 24 12.32 -0.82 -2.23
C GLN A 24 11.24 -1.65 -1.57
N HIS A 25 10.80 -1.21 -0.40
CA HIS A 25 9.74 -1.89 0.32
C HIS A 25 8.96 -0.95 1.22
N VAL A 26 7.74 -1.38 1.56
CA VAL A 26 6.86 -0.75 2.53
C VAL A 26 6.17 -1.84 3.32
N GLN A 27 6.15 -1.73 4.65
CA GLN A 27 5.30 -2.59 5.46
C GLN A 27 3.89 -1.99 5.52
N VAL A 28 2.89 -2.82 5.25
CA VAL A 28 1.49 -2.43 5.40
C VAL A 28 0.86 -3.27 6.51
N VAL A 29 0.27 -2.60 7.49
CA VAL A 29 -0.54 -3.20 8.55
C VAL A 29 -2.00 -2.83 8.28
N TYR A 30 -2.90 -3.79 8.32
CA TYR A 30 -4.32 -3.60 8.03
C TYR A 30 -5.18 -4.30 9.08
N GLY A 31 -6.01 -3.51 9.76
CA GLY A 31 -6.95 -3.96 10.78
C GLY A 31 -8.29 -4.42 10.20
N LYS A 32 -9.05 -5.17 11.00
CA LYS A 32 -10.39 -5.68 10.62
C LYS A 32 -11.44 -4.58 10.44
N ASP A 33 -11.21 -3.41 11.02
CA ASP A 33 -12.09 -2.24 10.93
C ASP A 33 -11.75 -1.35 9.73
N GLY A 34 -10.82 -1.80 8.88
CA GLY A 34 -10.40 -1.09 7.68
C GLY A 34 -9.33 -0.02 7.93
N ARG A 35 -8.91 0.21 9.18
CA ARG A 35 -7.76 1.09 9.44
C ARG A 35 -6.49 0.41 8.96
N GLY A 36 -5.73 1.12 8.15
CA GLY A 36 -4.47 0.66 7.62
C GLY A 36 -3.34 1.64 7.89
N TYR A 37 -2.11 1.12 7.91
CA TYR A 37 -0.91 1.91 8.14
C TYR A 37 0.17 1.50 7.16
N VAL A 38 0.75 2.51 6.51
CA VAL A 38 2.05 2.42 5.86
C VAL A 38 3.12 2.65 6.92
N VAL A 39 4.03 1.69 7.05
CA VAL A 39 5.09 1.64 8.06
C VAL A 39 6.43 1.45 7.37
N ASP A 40 7.45 2.12 7.90
CA ASP A 40 8.85 2.03 7.46
C ASP A 40 9.02 2.05 5.92
N PRO A 41 8.51 3.07 5.22
CA PRO A 41 8.65 3.14 3.77
C PRO A 41 10.12 3.35 3.40
N HIS A 42 10.71 2.34 2.77
CA HIS A 42 12.03 2.40 2.15
C HIS A 42 11.86 2.61 0.64
N LEU A 43 11.43 3.82 0.27
CA LEU A 43 11.21 4.25 -1.11
C LEU A 43 12.15 5.40 -1.47
N ARG A 44 12.58 5.46 -2.73
CA ARG A 44 13.31 6.64 -3.21
C ARG A 44 12.37 7.84 -3.30
N THR A 45 12.89 9.05 -3.11
CA THR A 45 12.11 10.25 -3.41
C THR A 45 11.87 10.38 -4.91
N LEU A 46 10.65 10.70 -5.30
CA LEU A 46 10.27 10.89 -6.70
C LEU A 46 10.58 12.31 -7.22
N PRO A 47 10.76 12.47 -8.54
CA PRO A 47 10.78 13.77 -9.21
C PRO A 47 9.50 14.57 -8.96
N GLN A 48 9.54 15.87 -9.23
CA GLN A 48 8.33 16.71 -9.21
C GLN A 48 7.28 16.20 -10.22
N GLY A 49 6.01 16.41 -9.90
CA GLY A 49 4.89 15.96 -10.72
C GLY A 49 4.56 14.46 -10.60
N ARG A 50 5.25 13.72 -9.72
CA ARG A 50 5.04 12.28 -9.50
C ARG A 50 4.63 11.97 -8.07
N THR A 51 3.89 10.89 -7.89
CA THR A 51 3.47 10.40 -6.58
C THR A 51 3.48 8.88 -6.52
N TYR A 52 3.71 8.34 -5.32
CA TYR A 52 3.35 6.96 -5.03
C TYR A 52 1.86 6.86 -4.74
N GLN A 53 1.22 5.81 -5.25
CA GLN A 53 -0.17 5.47 -4.98
C GLN A 53 -0.22 4.09 -4.33
N LEU A 54 -0.95 3.97 -3.23
CA LEU A 54 -1.26 2.71 -2.57
C LEU A 54 -2.58 2.16 -3.11
N TRP A 55 -2.57 0.88 -3.48
CA TRP A 55 -3.73 0.14 -3.96
C TRP A 55 -4.04 -1.02 -3.00
N ALA A 56 -5.28 -1.11 -2.55
CA ALA A 56 -5.82 -2.32 -1.96
C ALA A 56 -6.19 -3.29 -3.08
N LEU A 57 -5.76 -4.55 -2.96
CA LEU A 57 -6.02 -5.58 -3.96
C LEU A 57 -7.19 -6.42 -3.46
N VAL A 58 -8.30 -6.43 -4.20
CA VAL A 58 -9.57 -7.04 -3.79
C VAL A 58 -10.08 -8.05 -4.82
N GLY A 59 -11.03 -8.90 -4.42
CA GLY A 59 -11.62 -9.93 -5.29
C GLY A 59 -10.80 -11.22 -5.33
N ASP A 60 -10.74 -11.85 -6.50
CA ASP A 60 -10.08 -13.14 -6.70
C ASP A 60 -8.57 -13.03 -6.42
N LYS A 61 -8.01 -13.98 -5.65
CA LYS A 61 -6.58 -13.99 -5.31
C LYS A 61 -5.68 -14.13 -6.54
N SER A 62 -6.15 -14.79 -7.59
CA SER A 62 -5.43 -15.08 -8.83
C SER A 62 -5.47 -13.92 -9.82
N ALA A 63 -6.53 -13.11 -9.77
CA ALA A 63 -6.70 -11.92 -10.63
C ALA A 63 -7.37 -10.77 -9.84
N PRO A 64 -6.68 -10.20 -8.84
CA PRO A 64 -7.27 -9.21 -7.97
C PRO A 64 -7.35 -7.84 -8.63
N ALA A 65 -8.45 -7.13 -8.37
CA ALA A 65 -8.66 -5.78 -8.84
C ALA A 65 -8.00 -4.77 -7.88
N PRO A 66 -7.23 -3.79 -8.40
CA PRO A 66 -6.69 -2.71 -7.59
C PRO A 66 -7.77 -1.64 -7.33
N VAL A 67 -7.88 -1.21 -6.08
CA VAL A 67 -8.72 -0.07 -5.67
C VAL A 67 -7.85 0.91 -4.87
N SER A 68 -7.95 2.21 -5.19
CA SER A 68 -7.13 3.22 -4.54
C SER A 68 -7.38 3.24 -3.03
N ALA A 69 -6.31 3.07 -2.25
CA ALA A 69 -6.34 3.12 -0.80
C ALA A 69 -5.66 4.38 -0.24
N GLY A 70 -4.87 5.08 -1.05
CA GLY A 70 -4.29 6.36 -0.67
C GLY A 70 -3.21 6.86 -1.63
N VAL A 71 -2.96 8.17 -1.60
CA VAL A 71 -1.82 8.82 -2.26
C VAL A 71 -0.74 9.04 -1.21
N LEU A 72 0.45 8.46 -1.42
CA LEU A 72 1.55 8.54 -0.44
C LEU A 72 2.48 9.75 -0.68
N GLY A 73 2.30 10.45 -1.81
CA GLY A 73 3.13 11.58 -2.21
C GLY A 73 4.45 11.15 -2.86
N ARG A 74 5.29 12.14 -3.17
CA ARG A 74 6.62 11.94 -3.78
C ARG A 74 7.68 11.40 -2.81
N ASP A 75 7.48 11.63 -1.52
CA ASP A 75 8.38 11.25 -0.44
C ASP A 75 7.53 10.54 0.60
N ALA A 76 7.37 9.23 0.42
CA ALA A 76 6.44 8.45 1.24
C ALA A 76 6.89 8.45 2.70
N ARG A 77 5.98 8.80 3.59
CA ARG A 77 6.19 8.79 5.04
C ARG A 77 5.22 7.81 5.70
N PRO A 78 5.53 7.31 6.91
CA PRO A 78 4.56 6.57 7.71
C PRO A 78 3.24 7.34 7.79
N SER A 79 2.15 6.68 7.44
CA SER A 79 0.84 7.31 7.28
C SER A 79 -0.27 6.32 7.53
N ALA A 80 -1.43 6.82 7.95
CA ALA A 80 -2.64 6.03 8.08
C ALA A 80 -3.47 6.13 6.80
N PHE A 81 -4.21 5.08 6.49
CA PHE A 81 -5.25 5.07 5.47
C PHE A 81 -6.49 4.33 5.98
N GLN A 82 -7.61 4.50 5.29
CA GLN A 82 -8.84 3.79 5.57
C GLN A 82 -9.30 3.09 4.30
N PHE A 83 -9.54 1.79 4.39
CA PHE A 83 -10.11 1.00 3.32
C PHE A 83 -11.03 -0.05 3.93
N SER A 84 -12.28 -0.14 3.47
CA SER A 84 -13.22 -1.12 4.01
C SER A 84 -13.43 -2.25 3.01
N GLY A 85 -13.21 -3.49 3.44
CA GLY A 85 -13.53 -4.68 2.66
C GLY A 85 -12.48 -5.78 2.73
N PRO A 86 -12.74 -6.91 2.05
CA PRO A 86 -11.81 -8.02 1.98
C PRO A 86 -10.63 -7.67 1.07
N VAL A 87 -9.45 -7.55 1.68
CA VAL A 87 -8.19 -7.26 0.99
C VAL A 87 -7.36 -8.53 0.91
N VAL A 88 -6.87 -8.88 -0.28
CA VAL A 88 -5.96 -10.01 -0.50
C VAL A 88 -4.49 -9.60 -0.51
N GLY A 89 -4.21 -8.30 -0.61
CA GLY A 89 -2.88 -7.72 -0.52
C GLY A 89 -2.87 -6.24 -0.87
N PHE A 90 -1.68 -5.68 -1.04
CA PHE A 90 -1.47 -4.30 -1.44
C PHE A 90 -0.45 -4.19 -2.57
N ALA A 91 -0.63 -3.18 -3.41
CA ALA A 91 0.34 -2.79 -4.43
C ALA A 91 0.68 -1.31 -4.29
N ILE A 92 1.86 -0.93 -4.75
CA ILE A 92 2.25 0.47 -4.91
C ILE A 92 2.69 0.68 -6.35
N SER A 93 2.12 1.71 -6.97
CA SER A 93 2.51 2.19 -8.28
C SER A 93 3.09 3.60 -8.18
N LEU A 94 3.67 4.05 -9.30
CA LEU A 94 4.31 5.35 -9.44
C LEU A 94 3.51 6.13 -10.48
N GLU A 95 2.73 7.10 -10.03
CA GLU A 95 1.71 7.81 -10.81
C GLU A 95 2.11 9.26 -11.06
N ASP A 96 1.41 9.91 -11.98
CA ASP A 96 1.47 11.37 -12.10
C ASP A 96 0.66 12.00 -10.96
N ALA A 97 1.12 13.13 -10.43
CA ALA A 97 0.38 13.86 -9.40
C ALA A 97 -0.93 14.43 -10.01
N PRO A 98 -2.07 14.38 -9.29
CA PRO A 98 -2.21 14.09 -7.85
C PRO A 98 -2.41 12.60 -7.50
N GLY A 99 -2.32 11.69 -8.46
CA GLY A 99 -2.64 10.27 -8.30
C GLY A 99 -3.50 9.78 -9.46
N ALA A 100 -3.91 8.51 -9.40
CA ALA A 100 -4.68 7.89 -10.46
C ALA A 100 -5.93 7.17 -9.91
N THR A 101 -6.96 7.04 -10.75
CA THR A 101 -8.18 6.28 -10.45
C THR A 101 -8.03 4.79 -10.75
N LEU A 102 -7.15 4.46 -11.69
CA LEU A 102 -6.68 3.11 -12.01
C LEU A 102 -5.15 3.16 -12.16
N PRO A 103 -4.41 2.08 -11.88
CA PRO A 103 -2.98 2.06 -12.09
C PRO A 103 -2.65 2.39 -13.55
N SER A 104 -1.91 3.47 -13.79
CA SER A 104 -1.51 3.86 -15.17
C SER A 104 -0.21 3.18 -15.60
N ARG A 105 0.53 2.64 -14.63
CA ARG A 105 1.79 1.92 -14.83
C ARG A 105 1.69 0.56 -14.15
N ALA A 106 2.34 -0.44 -14.73
CA ALA A 106 2.46 -1.75 -14.10
C ALA A 106 2.93 -1.59 -12.65
N ASP A 107 2.22 -2.24 -11.71
CA ASP A 107 2.49 -2.18 -10.27
C ASP A 107 3.97 -2.46 -10.00
N GLN A 108 4.67 -1.50 -9.40
CA GLN A 108 6.12 -1.61 -9.20
C GLN A 108 6.46 -2.36 -7.92
N LEU A 109 5.60 -2.32 -6.91
CA LEU A 109 5.76 -3.07 -5.69
C LEU A 109 4.46 -3.80 -5.35
N GLN A 110 4.56 -5.04 -4.85
CA GLN A 110 3.40 -5.82 -4.43
C GLN A 110 3.72 -6.61 -3.15
N GLY A 111 2.69 -6.81 -2.33
CA GLY A 111 2.71 -7.65 -1.13
C GLY A 111 1.36 -8.33 -0.96
N ARG A 112 1.35 -9.65 -0.80
CA ARG A 112 0.13 -10.43 -0.54
C ARG A 112 0.08 -10.82 0.92
N PHE A 113 -1.12 -10.91 1.46
CA PHE A 113 -1.28 -11.58 2.74
C PHE A 113 -1.20 -13.10 2.52
N ALA A 114 -0.60 -13.80 3.48
CA ALA A 114 -0.70 -15.25 3.56
C ALA A 114 -2.16 -15.69 3.76
#